data_AF-A0A0V1ES39-F1
#
_entry.id   AF-A0A0V1ES39-F1
#
_cell.length_a   1.000
_cell.length_b   1.000
_cell.length_c   1.000
_cell.angle_alpha   90.00
_cell.angle_beta   90.00
_cell.angle_gamma   90.00
#
_symmetry.space_group_name_H-M   'P 1'
#
loop_
_entity.id
_entity.type
_entity.pdbx_description
1 polymer ?
#
loop_
_entity_poly.entity_id
_entity_poly.type
_entity_poly.pdbx_seq_one_letter_code
_entity_poly.pdbx_strand_id
1 'polypeptide(L)' 'MGGYWERLIRSIKNYLHKVLKKVLVDEEGLSTIFCDIEGRINARPLTYLSEDPKHPEVLTLF' A
#
# COMPACT_ATOMS: atom_id res chain seq x y z
N MET A 1 -18.96 -5.28 11.12
CA MET A 1 -18.62 -4.73 9.79
C MET A 1 -17.48 -3.73 9.95
N GLY A 2 -16.27 -4.22 10.18
CA GLY A 2 -15.04 -3.55 9.79
C GLY A 2 -14.45 -4.43 8.70
N GLY A 3 -14.11 -3.85 7.55
CA GLY A 3 -13.86 -4.64 6.35
C GLY A 3 -12.60 -4.17 5.66
N TYR A 4 -12.68 -3.04 4.99
CA TYR A 4 -11.58 -2.52 4.20
C TYR A 4 -10.49 -1.87 5.06
N TRP A 5 -10.88 -0.94 5.95
CA TRP A 5 -9.95 -0.21 6.80
C TRP A 5 -9.12 -1.10 7.71
N GLU A 6 -9.72 -2.11 8.35
CA GLU A 6 -8.99 -3.05 9.22
C GLU A 6 -7.99 -3.90 8.43
N ARG A 7 -8.34 -4.30 7.18
CA ARG A 7 -7.41 -5.02 6.30
C ARG A 7 -6.25 -4.13 5.85
N LEU A 8 -6.51 -2.85 5.61
CA LEU A 8 -5.48 -1.87 5.25
C LEU A 8 -4.52 -1.63 6.41
N ILE A 9 -5.05 -1.37 7.61
CA ILE A 9 -4.26 -1.21 8.84
C ILE A 9 -3.42 -2.47 9.12
N ARG A 10 -4.00 -3.66 8.96
CA ARG A 10 -3.26 -4.93 9.10
C ARG A 10 -2.11 -5.05 8.09
N SER A 11 -2.31 -4.59 6.86
CA SER A 11 -1.28 -4.63 5.81
C SER A 11 -0.11 -3.69 6.14
N ILE A 12 -0.41 -2.47 6.58
CA ILE A 12 0.60 -1.49 7.03
C ILE A 12 1.41 -2.06 8.20
N LYS A 13 0.74 -2.58 9.24
CA LYS A 13 1.40 -3.18 10.41
C LYS A 13 2.32 -4.34 10.03
N ASN A 14 1.87 -5.20 9.12
CA ASN A 14 2.69 -6.33 8.64
C ASN A 14 3.94 -5.85 7.89
N TYR A 15 3.83 -4.79 7.10
CA TYR A 15 4.97 -4.23 6.38
C TYR A 15 5.98 -3.61 7.35
N LEU A 16 5.51 -2.79 8.29
CA LEU A 16 6.34 -2.22 9.34
C LEU A 16 7.07 -3.30 10.13
N HIS A 17 6.38 -4.38 10.50
CA HIS A 17 7.02 -5.49 11.21
C HIS A 17 8.13 -6.17 10.40
N LYS A 18 7.94 -6.32 9.08
CA LYS A 18 8.95 -6.90 8.17
C LYS A 18 10.16 -6.01 7.98
N VAL A 19 9.95 -4.69 7.89
CA VAL A 19 11.00 -3.70 7.63
C VAL A 19 11.77 -3.35 8.89
N LEU A 20 11.07 -2.95 9.96
CA LEU A 20 11.69 -2.47 11.19
C LEU A 20 12.30 -3.61 12.00
N LYS A 21 11.65 -4.78 12.09
CA LYS A 21 12.07 -5.89 12.96
C LYS A 21 12.41 -5.43 14.39
N LYS A 22 13.69 -5.31 14.73
CA LYS A 22 14.22 -4.83 16.03
C LYS A 22 15.00 -3.51 15.91
N VAL A 23 15.02 -2.91 14.73
CA VAL A 23 15.71 -1.65 14.44
C VAL A 23 14.81 -0.49 14.85
N LEU A 24 15.39 0.43 15.60
CA LEU A 24 14.78 1.72 15.88
C LEU A 24 15.16 2.68 14.75
N VAL A 25 14.17 3.35 14.20
CA VAL A 25 14.34 4.41 13.20
C VAL A 25 13.99 5.74 13.84
N ASP A 26 14.63 6.79 13.38
CA ASP A 26 14.24 8.16 13.67
C ASP A 26 12.98 8.55 12.88
N GLU A 27 12.50 9.77 13.12
CA GLU A 27 11.29 10.28 12.48
C GLU A 27 11.40 10.30 10.95
N GLU A 28 12.54 10.72 10.42
CA GLU A 28 12.80 10.79 8.98
C GLU A 28 12.83 9.38 8.35
N GLY A 29 13.51 8.43 9.00
CA GLY A 29 13.50 7.03 8.57
C GLY A 29 12.11 6.42 8.60
N LEU A 30 11.31 6.73 9.63
CA LEU A 30 9.93 6.26 9.72
C LEU A 30 9.05 6.87 8.63
N SER A 31 9.19 8.16 8.35
CA SER A 31 8.48 8.88 7.28
C SER A 31 8.78 8.28 5.91
N THR A 32 10.06 7.99 5.65
CA THR A 32 10.50 7.34 4.41
C THR A 32 9.86 5.95 4.24
N ILE A 33 9.80 5.16 5.31
CA ILE A 33 9.15 3.84 5.29
C ILE A 33 7.65 3.97 5.01
N PHE A 34 6.97 4.95 5.61
CA PHE A 34 5.56 5.20 5.34
C PHE A 34 5.32 5.61 3.90
N CYS A 35 6.15 6.48 3.32
CA CYS A 35 6.05 6.88 1.92
C CYS A 35 6.13 5.67 0.96
N ASP A 36 7.06 4.74 1.19
CA ASP A 36 7.15 3.48 0.40
C ASP A 36 5.90 2.59 0.58
N ILE A 37 5.37 2.48 1.80
CA ILE A 37 4.13 1.74 2.06
C ILE A 37 2.95 2.36 1.32
N GLU A 38 2.80 3.68 1.38
CA GLU A 38 1.73 4.41 0.71
C GLU A 38 1.81 4.24 -0.80
N GLY A 39 3.00 4.40 -1.39
CA GLY A 39 3.24 4.17 -2.82
C GLY A 39 2.81 2.76 -3.24
N ARG A 40 3.12 1.73 -2.45
CA ARG A 40 2.73 0.33 -2.74
C ARG A 40 1.24 0.06 -2.56
N ILE A 41 0.57 0.78 -1.66
CA ILE A 41 -0.88 0.67 -1.48
C ILE A 41 -1.59 1.37 -2.64
N ASN A 42 -1.15 2.57 -3.01
CA ASN A 42 -1.73 3.39 -4.08
C ASN A 42 -1.42 2.84 -5.48
N ALA A 43 -0.31 2.13 -5.67
CA ALA A 43 -0.01 1.43 -6.92
C ALA A 43 -0.93 0.23 -7.20
N ARG A 44 -1.80 -0.16 -6.27
CA ARG A 44 -2.80 -1.21 -6.52
C ARG A 44 -3.92 -0.61 -7.36
N PRO A 45 -4.26 -1.20 -8.52
CA PRO A 45 -5.33 -0.67 -9.34
C PRO A 45 -6.64 -0.68 -8.54
N LEU A 46 -7.30 0.48 -8.49
CA LEU A 46 -8.57 0.69 -7.80
C LEU A 46 -9.72 -0.10 -8.43
N THR A 47 -9.50 -0.68 -9.62
CA THR A 47 -10.47 -1.47 -10.38
C THR A 47 -9.86 -2.80 -10.81
N TYR A 48 -10.71 -3.80 -11.05
CA TYR A 48 -10.29 -5.08 -11.58
C TYR A 48 -9.67 -4.85 -12.97
N LEU A 49 -8.44 -5.30 -13.19
CA LEU A 49 -7.87 -5.39 -14.53
C LEU A 49 -8.71 -6.41 -15.31
N SER A 50 -9.63 -5.92 -16.12
CA SER A 50 -10.35 -6.75 -17.09
C SER A 50 -9.36 -7.16 -18.18
N GLU A 51 -9.23 -8.46 -18.47
CA GLU A 51 -8.45 -8.97 -19.61
C GLU A 51 -9.12 -8.69 -20.97
N ASP A 52 -10.26 -7.99 -20.98
CA ASP A 52 -10.96 -7.59 -22.20
C ASP A 52 -10.22 -6.42 -22.88
N PRO A 53 -9.67 -6.60 -24.10
CA PRO A 53 -8.98 -5.54 -24.85
C PRO A 53 -9.88 -4.35 -25.23
N LYS A 54 -11.18 -4.39 -24.92
CA LYS A 54 -12.12 -3.27 -25.08
C LYS A 54 -12.26 -2.38 -23.84
N HIS A 55 -11.65 -2.73 -22.72
CA HIS A 55 -11.68 -1.85 -21.54
C HIS A 55 -10.60 -0.76 -21.68
N PRO A 56 -10.98 0.54 -21.59
CA PRO A 56 -10.01 1.62 -21.67
C PRO A 56 -8.99 1.47 -20.55
N GLU A 57 -7.71 1.66 -20.89
CA GLU A 57 -6.57 1.45 -20.01
C GLU A 57 -6.82 2.00 -18.60
N VAL A 58 -6.51 1.17 -17.62
CA VAL A 58 -6.70 1.48 -16.21
C VAL A 58 -5.90 2.74 -15.89
N LEU A 59 -6.60 3.82 -15.58
CA LEU A 59 -5.99 5.06 -15.09
C LEU A 59 -5.35 4.77 -13.72
N THR A 60 -4.07 4.43 -13.71
CA THR A 60 -3.24 4.60 -12.52
C THR A 60 -3.15 6.10 -12.26
N LEU A 61 -3.78 6.56 -11.18
CA LEU A 61 -3.54 7.90 -10.65
C LEU A 61 -2.10 7.92 -10.11
N PHE A 62 -1.36 8.95 -10.50
CA PHE A 62 0.01 9.30 -10.10
C PHE A 62 0.38 8.91 -8.67
#